data_AF-A0A9W7HJH4-F1
#
_entry.id   AF-A0A9W7HJH4-F1
#
_cell.length_a   1.000
_cell.length_b   1.000
_cell.length_c   1.000
_cell.angle_alpha   90.00
_cell.angle_beta   90.00
_cell.angle_gamma   90.00
#
_symmetry.space_group_name_H-M   'P 1'
#
loop_
_entity.id
_entity.type
_entity.pdbx_description
1 polymer ?
#
loop_
_entity_poly.entity_id
_entity_poly.type
_entity_poly.pdbx_seq_one_letter_code
_entity_poly.pdbx_strand_id
1 'polypeptide(L)'
;MRNDVKLQNLTCLSQLCVVLTETGKSKAFYLLDRLIRLILTLPVSASTGERSFSAMKIIKTRLRNKMEDEFLADNLVINIEREIAETFTSDSILEDFVSLKERRSQFM
;
A
#
# COMPACT_ATOMS: atom_id res chain seq x y z
N MET A 1 38.24 -5.53 -42.61
CA MET A 1 36.89 -6.04 -42.32
C MET A 1 37.03 -7.26 -41.41
N ARG A 2 36.97 -7.08 -40.08
CA ARG A 2 37.14 -8.20 -39.14
C ARG A 2 35.74 -8.63 -38.69
N ASN A 3 35.26 -9.74 -39.24
CA ASN A 3 34.03 -10.37 -38.80
C ASN A 3 34.23 -10.82 -37.35
N ASP A 4 33.65 -10.08 -36.40
CA ASP A 4 33.60 -10.51 -35.00
C ASP A 4 32.69 -11.73 -34.91
N VAL A 5 33.29 -12.93 -34.94
CA VAL A 5 32.62 -14.24 -34.75
C VAL A 5 31.69 -14.24 -33.53
N LYS A 6 31.96 -13.39 -32.53
CA LYS A 6 31.13 -13.19 -31.33
C LYS A 6 29.71 -12.68 -31.60
N LEU A 7 29.44 -12.04 -32.74
CA LEU A 7 28.10 -11.56 -33.10
C LEU A 7 27.24 -12.61 -33.80
N GLN A 8 27.81 -13.75 -34.23
CA GLN A 8 27.13 -14.65 -35.18
C GLN A 8 26.21 -15.71 -34.57
N ASN A 9 25.99 -15.74 -33.25
CA ASN A 9 25.13 -16.75 -32.60
C ASN A 9 24.33 -16.19 -31.40
N LEU A 10 23.83 -14.96 -31.51
CA LEU A 10 23.08 -14.32 -30.42
C LEU A 10 21.59 -14.66 -30.51
N THR A 11 21.07 -15.37 -29.51
CA THR A 11 19.66 -15.78 -29.43
C THR A 11 18.80 -14.76 -28.68
N CYS A 12 19.42 -13.85 -27.91
CA CYS A 12 18.70 -12.88 -27.08
C CYS A 12 19.29 -11.46 -27.17
N LEU A 13 18.42 -10.45 -27.14
CA LEU A 13 18.81 -9.03 -27.13
C LEU A 13 19.66 -8.66 -25.90
N SER A 14 19.47 -9.33 -24.77
CA SER A 14 20.30 -9.13 -23.58
C SER A 14 21.75 -9.57 -23.82
N GLN A 15 21.96 -10.71 -24.49
CA GLN A 15 23.28 -11.21 -24.86
C GLN A 15 23.97 -10.27 -25.84
N LEU A 16 23.22 -9.71 -26.81
CA LEU A 16 23.74 -8.70 -27.73
C LEU A 16 24.22 -7.44 -26.99
N CYS A 17 23.47 -6.99 -25.99
CA CYS A 17 23.83 -5.82 -25.18
C CYS A 17 25.15 -6.05 -24.41
N VAL A 18 25.34 -7.23 -23.83
CA VAL A 18 26.57 -7.63 -23.12
C VAL A 18 27.77 -7.69 -24.08
N VAL A 19 27.61 -8.31 -25.25
CA VAL A 19 28.71 -8.40 -26.23
C VAL A 19 29.10 -7.02 -26.77
N LEU A 20 28.14 -6.11 -26.97
CA LEU A 20 28.41 -4.74 -27.42
C LEU A 20 29.16 -3.89 -26.39
N THR A 21 28.91 -4.10 -25.10
CA THR A 21 29.63 -3.42 -24.02
C THR A 21 31.03 -4.02 -23.82
N GLU A 22 31.16 -5.35 -23.83
CA GLU A 22 32.45 -6.04 -23.70
C GLU A 22 33.42 -5.75 -24.85
N THR A 23 32.90 -5.59 -26.08
CA THR A 23 33.72 -5.29 -27.25
C THR A 23 34.07 -3.80 -27.37
N GLY A 24 33.61 -2.95 -26.45
CA GLY A 24 33.81 -1.51 -26.48
C GLY A 24 33.13 -0.79 -27.66
N LYS A 25 32.32 -1.52 -28.44
CA LYS A 25 31.63 -1.01 -29.64
C LYS A 25 30.35 -0.23 -29.31
N SER A 26 29.93 -0.20 -28.05
CA SER A 26 28.80 0.61 -27.57
C SER A 26 28.92 2.09 -27.94
N LYS A 27 30.13 2.66 -27.91
CA LYS A 27 30.38 4.06 -28.34
C LYS A 27 30.28 4.25 -29.85
N ALA A 28 30.70 3.25 -30.63
CA ALA A 28 30.62 3.29 -32.09
C ALA A 28 29.18 3.13 -32.59
N PHE A 29 28.37 2.34 -31.87
CA PHE A 29 26.98 2.06 -32.18
C PHE A 29 26.03 2.57 -31.10
N TYR A 30 26.22 3.82 -30.66
CA TYR A 30 25.42 4.45 -29.60
C TYR A 30 23.90 4.36 -29.86
N LEU A 31 23.47 4.48 -31.12
CA LEU A 31 22.06 4.40 -31.51
C LEU A 31 21.47 3.00 -31.30
N LEU A 32 22.21 1.95 -31.64
CA LEU A 32 21.78 0.57 -31.43
C LEU A 32 21.72 0.24 -29.94
N ASP A 33 22.72 0.66 -29.18
CA ASP A 33 22.79 0.47 -27.74
C ASP A 33 21.62 1.18 -27.01
N ARG A 34 21.26 2.39 -27.46
CA ARG A 34 20.09 3.13 -26.95
C ARG A 34 18.77 2.46 -27.32
N LEU A 35 18.61 1.97 -28.55
CA LEU A 35 17.40 1.28 -28.99
C LEU A 35 17.18 -0.03 -28.22
N ILE A 36 18.22 -0.84 -28.06
CA ILE A 36 18.17 -2.10 -27.31
C ILE A 36 17.80 -1.83 -25.86
N ARG A 37 18.42 -0.82 -25.22
CA ARG A 37 18.04 -0.43 -23.86
C ARG A 37 16.59 0.02 -23.76
N LEU A 38 16.10 0.82 -24.71
CA LEU A 38 14.71 1.26 -24.71
C LEU A 38 13.75 0.07 -24.79
N ILE A 39 14.00 -0.86 -25.72
CA ILE A 39 13.20 -2.09 -25.90
C ILE A 39 13.26 -2.98 -24.65
N LEU A 40 14.40 -3.06 -23.95
CA LEU A 40 14.50 -3.83 -22.70
C LEU A 40 13.80 -3.13 -21.52
N THR A 41 13.81 -1.80 -21.48
CA THR A 41 13.11 -1.03 -20.42
C THR A 41 11.61 -0.93 -20.63
N LEU A 42 11.11 -0.99 -21.86
CA LEU A 42 9.67 -0.84 -22.16
C LEU A 42 8.80 -1.90 -21.47
N PRO A 43 9.12 -3.21 -21.52
CA PRO A 43 8.39 -4.26 -20.82
C PRO A 43 8.46 -4.10 -19.30
N VAL A 44 9.61 -3.64 -18.78
CA VAL A 44 9.80 -3.42 -17.33
C VAL A 44 8.94 -2.26 -16.85
N SER A 45 8.88 -1.17 -17.61
CA SER A 45 8.02 -0.01 -17.32
C SER A 45 6.54 -0.35 -17.47
N ALA A 46 6.15 -1.10 -18.51
CA ALA A 46 4.78 -1.54 -18.72
C ALA A 46 4.31 -2.48 -17.59
N SER A 47 5.12 -3.48 -17.23
CA SER A 47 4.80 -4.41 -16.14
C SER A 47 4.71 -3.71 -14.77
N THR A 48 5.62 -2.75 -14.50
CA THR A 48 5.58 -1.95 -13.26
C THR A 48 4.37 -1.01 -13.23
N GLY A 49 4.02 -0.40 -14.37
CA GLY A 49 2.81 0.39 -14.54
C GLY A 49 1.56 -0.43 -14.28
N GLU A 50 1.39 -1.56 -14.96
CA GLU A 50 0.23 -2.44 -14.79
C GLU A 50 0.10 -2.96 -13.35
N ARG A 51 1.21 -3.37 -12.71
CA ARG A 51 1.20 -3.80 -11.30
C ARG A 51 0.82 -2.66 -10.36
N SER A 52 1.35 -1.46 -10.55
CA SER A 52 1.01 -0.30 -9.72
C SER A 52 -0.43 0.16 -9.92
N PHE A 53 -0.94 0.16 -11.15
CA PHE A 53 -2.36 0.42 -11.45
C PHE A 53 -3.29 -0.67 -10.87
N SER A 54 -2.87 -1.94 -10.91
CA SER A 54 -3.63 -3.04 -10.32
C SER A 54 -3.68 -2.93 -8.79
N ALA A 55 -2.54 -2.67 -8.13
CA ALA A 55 -2.49 -2.41 -6.69
C ALA A 55 -3.34 -1.19 -6.30
N MET A 56 -3.25 -0.10 -7.06
CA MET A 56 -4.08 1.09 -6.90
C MET A 56 -5.57 0.78 -7.05
N LYS A 57 -5.96 -0.05 -8.02
CA LYS A 57 -7.34 -0.49 -8.21
C LYS A 57 -7.82 -1.32 -7.01
N ILE A 58 -7.01 -2.25 -6.51
CA ILE A 58 -7.34 -3.05 -5.32
C ILE A 58 -7.47 -2.16 -4.08
N ILE A 59 -6.57 -1.20 -3.88
CA ILE A 59 -6.61 -0.25 -2.76
C ILE A 59 -7.85 0.65 -2.86
N LYS A 60 -8.10 1.28 -4.01
CA LYS A 60 -9.30 2.10 -4.24
C LYS A 60 -10.60 1.32 -4.03
N THR A 61 -10.67 0.08 -4.51
CA THR A 61 -11.86 -0.78 -4.32
C THR A 61 -12.01 -1.25 -2.88
N ARG A 62 -10.92 -1.60 -2.18
CA ARG A 62 -10.96 -2.04 -0.78
C ARG A 62 -11.28 -0.89 0.18
N LEU A 63 -10.73 0.30 -0.02
CA LEU A 63 -11.09 1.49 0.77
C LEU A 63 -12.57 1.84 0.55
N ARG A 64 -13.04 1.85 -0.70
CA ARG A 64 -14.44 2.15 -1.01
C ARG A 64 -15.43 1.10 -0.48
N ASN A 65 -15.00 -0.16 -0.33
CA ASN A 65 -15.85 -1.25 0.18
C ASN A 65 -15.74 -1.48 1.70
N LYS A 66 -14.74 -0.91 2.40
CA LYS A 66 -14.44 -1.26 3.80
C LYS A 66 -14.54 -0.08 4.78
N MET A 67 -14.73 1.15 4.31
CA MET A 67 -14.24 2.31 5.09
C MET A 67 -15.18 3.49 5.33
N GLU A 68 -16.49 3.46 5.04
CA GLU A 68 -17.32 4.65 5.34
C GLU A 68 -18.35 4.45 6.46
N ASP A 69 -19.61 4.11 6.23
CA ASP A 69 -20.57 4.58 7.23
C ASP A 69 -20.63 3.83 8.57
N GLU A 70 -20.82 2.51 8.54
CA GLU A 70 -21.31 1.83 9.74
C GLU A 70 -20.21 1.59 10.78
N PHE A 71 -19.04 1.11 10.34
CA PHE A 71 -17.95 0.75 11.25
C PHE A 71 -17.32 1.95 11.93
N LEU A 72 -17.23 3.09 11.24
CA LEU A 72 -16.68 4.33 11.79
C LEU A 72 -17.67 4.99 12.77
N ALA A 73 -18.97 4.96 12.44
CA ALA A 73 -20.02 5.42 13.34
C ALA A 73 -20.06 4.59 14.64
N ASP A 74 -20.04 3.26 14.53
CA ASP A 74 -20.09 2.36 15.68
C ASP A 74 -18.87 2.53 16.60
N ASN A 75 -17.68 2.67 16.02
CA ASN A 75 -16.47 2.83 16.83
C ASN A 75 -16.41 4.20 17.51
N LEU A 76 -16.88 5.26 16.83
CA LEU A 76 -16.93 6.59 17.42
C LEU A 76 -17.90 6.65 18.60
N VAL A 77 -19.08 6.03 18.48
CA VAL A 77 -20.05 5.92 19.59
C VAL A 77 -19.44 5.19 20.78
N ILE A 78 -18.81 4.04 20.56
CA ILE A 78 -18.18 3.26 21.64
C ILE A 78 -17.07 4.05 22.35
N ASN A 79 -16.29 4.86 21.62
CA ASN A 79 -15.22 5.64 22.22
C ASN A 79 -15.76 6.80 23.08
N ILE A 80 -16.82 7.48 22.64
CA ILE A 80 -17.46 8.55 23.42
C ILE A 80 -18.09 7.98 24.69
N GLU A 81 -18.84 6.88 24.57
CA GLU A 81 -19.47 6.21 25.72
C GLU A 81 -18.43 5.74 26.74
N ARG A 82 -17.27 5.27 26.26
CA ARG A 82 -16.14 4.88 27.13
C ARG A 82 -15.59 6.06 27.92
N GLU A 83 -15.33 7.20 27.28
CA GLU A 83 -14.80 8.39 27.94
C GLU A 83 -15.77 8.94 28.99
N ILE A 84 -17.07 8.94 28.67
CA ILE A 84 -18.14 9.30 29.60
C ILE A 84 -18.16 8.32 30.78
N ALA A 85 -18.10 7.01 30.52
CA ALA A 85 -18.09 5.99 31.56
C ALA A 85 -16.85 6.05 32.47
N GLU A 86 -15.69 6.43 31.94
CA GLU A 86 -14.47 6.63 32.73
C GLU A 86 -14.53 7.86 33.64
N THR A 87 -15.39 8.84 33.31
CA THR A 87 -15.62 10.02 34.15
C THR A 87 -16.44 9.67 35.40
N PHE A 88 -17.28 8.62 35.33
CA PHE A 88 -18.06 8.16 36.47
C PHE A 88 -17.33 7.07 37.24
N THR A 89 -17.09 7.30 38.53
CA THR A 89 -16.51 6.27 39.40
C THR A 89 -17.63 5.36 39.93
N SER A 90 -17.39 4.06 40.04
CA SER A 90 -18.41 3.11 40.56
C SER A 90 -18.92 3.51 41.95
N ASP A 91 -18.06 4.13 42.76
CA ASP A 91 -18.41 4.64 44.09
C ASP A 91 -19.35 5.85 44.03
N SER A 92 -19.15 6.78 43.08
CA SER A 92 -20.06 7.93 42.92
C SER A 92 -21.43 7.50 42.40
N ILE A 93 -21.48 6.48 41.54
CA ILE A 93 -22.73 5.86 41.11
C ILE A 93 -23.44 5.23 42.31
N LEU A 94 -22.71 4.46 43.14
CA LEU A 94 -23.28 3.77 44.30
C LEU A 94 -23.80 4.77 45.34
N GLU A 95 -23.09 5.87 45.58
CA GLU A 95 -23.48 6.95 46.48
C GLU A 95 -24.74 7.68 45.99
N ASP A 96 -24.85 7.98 44.69
CA ASP A 96 -26.07 8.52 44.08
C ASP A 96 -27.25 7.56 44.22
N PHE A 97 -27.04 6.24 44.02
CA PHE A 97 -28.10 5.24 44.22
C PHE A 97 -28.55 5.12 45.68
N VAL A 98 -27.62 5.30 46.63
CA VAL A 98 -27.92 5.28 48.06
C VAL A 98 -28.67 6.55 48.47
N SER A 99 -28.27 7.73 47.99
CA SER A 99 -28.94 9.00 48.28
C SER A 99 -30.36 9.05 47.70
N LEU A 100 -30.61 8.44 46.54
CA LEU A 100 -31.96 8.26 45.98
C LEU A 100 -32.86 7.33 46.81
N LYS A 101 -32.28 6.52 47.71
CA LYS A 101 -32.98 5.53 48.55
C LYS A 101 -33.39 6.09 49.92
N GLU A 102 -33.00 7.32 50.29
CA GLU A 102 -33.48 8.01 51.50
C GLU A 102 -34.98 8.34 51.50
N ARG A 103 -35.76 7.83 50.52
CA ARG A 103 -37.23 7.78 50.58
C ARG A 103 -37.78 6.58 51.35
N ARG A 104 -37.03 6.01 52.30
CA ARG A 104 -37.65 5.18 53.35
C ARG A 104 -37.96 6.06 54.54
N SER A 105 -39.22 6.47 54.62
CA SER A 105 -39.84 7.10 55.78
C SER A 105 -39.34 6.46 57.07
N GLN A 106 -38.80 7.29 57.96
CA GLN A 106 -38.49 6.88 59.33
C GLN A 106 -39.78 6.35 59.97
N PHE A 107 -39.85 5.05 60.18
CA PHE A 107 -40.84 4.48 61.07
C PHE A 107 -40.32 4.68 62.50
N MET A 108 -41.04 5.55 63.20
CA MET A 108 -41.00 5.80 64.64
C MET A 108 -41.34 4.53 65.43
#